data_AF-A0A519QC10-F1
#
_entry.id   AF-A0A519QC10-F1
#
_cell.length_a   1.000
_cell.length_b   1.000
_cell.length_c   1.000
_cell.angle_alpha   90.00
_cell.angle_beta   90.00
_cell.angle_gamma   90.00
#
_symmetry.space_group_name_H-M   'P 1'
#
loop_
_entity.id
_entity.type
_entity.pdbx_description
1 polymer ?
#
loop_
_entity_poly.entity_id
_entity_poly.type
_entity_poly.pdbx_seq_one_letter_code
_entity_poly.pdbx_strand_id
1 'polypeptide(L)'
;MAENKTKPTEASVVDFLEGVVPAARRNDAQRICHLIAKVTCQPPVMWGSSIVGFGIHHYRYASGREGDICRVGFSPRKAATVL
;
A
#
# COMPACT_ATOMS: atom_id res chain seq x y z
N MET A 1 16.21 3.28 -18.73
CA MET A 1 15.96 3.66 -17.32
C MET A 1 15.40 2.46 -16.58
N ALA A 2 15.81 2.23 -15.33
CA ALA A 2 15.26 1.12 -14.54
C ALA A 2 13.79 1.41 -14.21
N GLU A 3 12.93 0.47 -14.57
CA GLU A 3 11.49 0.54 -14.33
C GLU A 3 11.18 0.56 -12.82
N ASN A 4 10.12 1.25 -12.41
CA ASN A 4 9.70 1.26 -11.01
C ASN A 4 9.28 -0.15 -10.58
N LYS A 5 9.89 -0.65 -9.51
CA LYS A 5 9.57 -1.97 -8.94
C LYS A 5 8.27 -1.96 -8.13
N THR A 6 7.97 -0.84 -7.49
CA THR A 6 6.74 -0.66 -6.71
C THR A 6 5.63 -0.26 -7.67
N LYS A 7 4.77 -1.22 -7.99
CA LYS A 7 3.63 -1.08 -8.90
C LYS A 7 2.39 -1.71 -8.29
N PRO A 8 1.18 -1.28 -8.68
CA PRO A 8 -0.03 -1.99 -8.31
C PRO A 8 0.04 -3.44 -8.82
N THR A 9 -0.52 -4.36 -8.06
CA THR A 9 -0.60 -5.79 -8.40
C THR A 9 -2.05 -6.27 -8.29
N GLU A 10 -2.31 -7.44 -8.86
CA GLU A 10 -3.61 -8.12 -8.76
C GLU A 10 -3.76 -8.93 -7.46
N ALA A 11 -2.79 -8.82 -6.53
CA ALA A 11 -2.84 -9.54 -5.26
C ALA A 11 -3.99 -9.04 -4.37
N SER A 12 -4.68 -9.98 -3.72
CA SER A 12 -5.77 -9.67 -2.79
C SER A 12 -5.24 -8.96 -1.55
N VAL A 13 -5.76 -7.76 -1.28
CA VAL A 13 -5.49 -7.04 -0.03
C VAL A 13 -6.05 -7.81 1.16
N VAL A 14 -7.21 -8.46 0.99
CA VAL A 14 -7.86 -9.21 2.07
C VAL A 14 -6.98 -10.36 2.51
N ASP A 15 -6.53 -11.20 1.56
CA ASP A 15 -5.69 -12.37 1.82
C ASP A 15 -4.34 -11.94 2.42
N PHE A 16 -3.76 -10.84 1.90
CA PHE A 16 -2.54 -10.27 2.45
C PHE A 16 -2.70 -9.87 3.92
N LEU A 17 -3.80 -9.16 4.26
CA LEU A 17 -4.08 -8.75 5.62
C LEU A 17 -4.37 -9.95 6.54
N GLU A 18 -5.09 -10.96 6.07
CA GLU A 18 -5.31 -12.20 6.84
C GLU A 18 -4.00 -12.92 7.17
N GLY A 19 -3.03 -12.88 6.26
CA GLY A 19 -1.68 -13.41 6.46
C GLY A 19 -0.81 -12.65 7.47
N VAL A 20 -1.22 -11.45 7.91
CA VAL A 20 -0.42 -10.63 8.84
C VAL A 20 -0.33 -11.28 10.22
N VAL A 21 0.89 -11.32 10.75
CA VAL A 21 1.18 -11.83 12.10
C VAL A 21 2.05 -10.84 12.87
N PRO A 22 1.90 -10.73 14.21
CA PRO A 22 0.93 -11.43 15.06
C PRO A 22 -0.52 -10.92 14.89
N ALA A 23 -1.51 -11.61 15.49
CA ALA A 23 -2.94 -11.28 15.35
C ALA A 23 -3.28 -9.83 15.72
N ALA A 24 -2.61 -9.26 16.74
CA ALA A 24 -2.77 -7.84 17.08
C ALA A 24 -2.42 -6.94 15.89
N ARG A 25 -1.34 -7.26 15.15
CA ARG A 25 -0.92 -6.50 13.98
C ARG A 25 -1.90 -6.61 12.83
N ARG A 26 -2.50 -7.79 12.63
CA ARG A 26 -3.58 -8.00 11.66
C ARG A 26 -4.77 -7.09 11.97
N ASN A 27 -5.22 -7.09 13.22
CA ASN A 27 -6.37 -6.29 13.64
C ASN A 27 -6.11 -4.80 13.41
N ASP A 28 -4.92 -4.31 13.75
CA ASP A 28 -4.53 -2.93 13.49
C ASP A 28 -4.47 -2.62 11.99
N ALA A 29 -3.87 -3.51 11.19
CA ALA A 29 -3.77 -3.34 9.75
C ALA A 29 -5.16 -3.28 9.08
N GLN A 30 -6.10 -4.12 9.52
CA GLN A 30 -7.48 -4.08 9.05
C GLN A 30 -8.18 -2.76 9.42
N ARG A 31 -8.00 -2.28 10.66
CA ARG A 31 -8.56 -0.98 11.10
C ARG A 31 -7.98 0.19 10.31
N ILE A 32 -6.66 0.23 10.12
CA ILE A 32 -5.97 1.26 9.33
C ILE A 32 -6.49 1.23 7.89
N CYS A 33 -6.58 0.04 7.29
CA CYS A 33 -7.09 -0.12 5.93
C CYS A 33 -8.50 0.46 5.79
N HIS A 34 -9.41 0.11 6.71
CA HIS A 34 -10.77 0.65 6.72
C HIS A 34 -10.81 2.17 6.89
N LEU A 35 -10.02 2.72 7.83
CA LEU A 35 -9.96 4.16 8.09
C LEU A 35 -9.46 4.94 6.87
N ILE A 36 -8.37 4.51 6.24
CA ILE A 36 -7.82 5.19 5.07
C ILE A 36 -8.81 5.08 3.89
N ALA A 37 -9.39 3.90 3.65
CA ALA A 37 -10.41 3.72 2.61
C ALA A 37 -11.59 4.69 2.80
N LYS A 38 -12.08 4.82 4.04
CA LYS A 38 -13.19 5.71 4.39
C LYS A 38 -12.85 7.18 4.19
N VAL A 39 -11.69 7.64 4.66
CA VAL A 39 -11.31 9.06 4.59
C VAL A 39 -10.94 9.48 3.17
N THR A 40 -10.33 8.59 2.40
CA THR A 40 -9.89 8.89 1.02
C THR A 40 -10.95 8.59 -0.04
N CYS A 41 -11.99 7.82 0.31
CA CYS A 41 -12.95 7.24 -0.64
C CYS A 41 -12.27 6.42 -1.75
N GLN A 42 -11.10 5.84 -1.47
CA GLN A 42 -10.34 5.02 -2.42
C GLN A 42 -10.32 3.56 -1.95
N PRO A 43 -10.47 2.59 -2.86
CA PRO A 43 -10.27 1.18 -2.52
C PRO A 43 -8.79 0.91 -2.24
N PRO A 44 -8.46 -0.02 -1.31
CA PRO A 44 -7.09 -0.47 -1.13
C PRO A 44 -6.64 -1.33 -2.31
N VAL A 45 -5.38 -1.19 -2.70
CA VAL A 45 -4.73 -1.99 -3.75
C VAL A 45 -3.37 -2.46 -3.24
N MET A 46 -2.96 -3.68 -3.59
CA MET A 46 -1.61 -4.15 -3.27
C MET A 46 -0.58 -3.49 -4.19
N TRP A 47 0.53 -3.04 -3.61
CA TRP A 47 1.68 -2.50 -4.31
C TRP A 47 2.92 -3.32 -3.99
N GLY A 48 3.52 -3.90 -5.04
CA GLY A 48 4.58 -4.90 -4.89
C GLY A 48 4.12 -6.06 -4.01
N SER A 49 4.99 -6.49 -3.09
CA SER A 49 4.76 -7.67 -2.24
C SER A 49 4.19 -7.37 -0.84
N SER A 50 4.16 -6.09 -0.42
CA SER A 50 3.93 -5.79 1.01
C SER A 50 3.34 -4.42 1.34
N ILE A 51 2.95 -3.62 0.35
CA ILE A 51 2.38 -2.30 0.57
C ILE A 51 0.89 -2.36 0.23
N VAL A 52 0.05 -1.87 1.14
CA VAL A 52 -1.36 -1.58 0.88
C VAL A 52 -1.44 -0.09 0.54
N GLY A 53 -1.79 0.24 -0.70
CA GLY A 53 -1.83 1.61 -1.22
C GLY A 53 -3.24 2.06 -1.57
N PHE A 54 -3.45 3.39 -1.58
CA PHE A 54 -4.72 4.05 -1.84
C PHE A 54 -4.53 5.22 -2.81
N GLY A 55 -5.36 5.25 -3.86
CA GLY A 55 -5.27 6.22 -4.94
C GLY A 55 -3.94 6.14 -5.71
N ILE A 56 -3.81 6.97 -6.75
CA ILE A 56 -2.60 7.03 -7.58
C ILE A 56 -2.14 8.49 -7.70
N HIS A 57 -0.83 8.70 -7.62
CA HIS A 57 -0.16 9.95 -7.92
C HIS A 57 0.94 9.71 -8.95
N HIS A 58 0.85 10.44 -10.06
CA HIS A 58 1.89 10.47 -11.07
C HIS A 58 2.88 11.58 -10.71
N TYR A 59 4.15 11.21 -10.48
CA TYR A 59 5.22 12.15 -10.18
C TYR A 59 6.10 12.35 -11.41
N ARG A 60 6.70 13.55 -11.53
CA ARG A 60 7.69 13.87 -12.55
C ARG A 60 8.79 14.75 -11.98
N TYR A 61 10.04 14.34 -12.17
CA TYR A 61 11.22 15.06 -11.72
C TYR A 61 11.81 15.95 -12.84
N ALA A 62 12.59 16.95 -12.45
CA ALA A 62 13.32 17.82 -13.39
C ALA A 62 14.28 17.05 -14.32
N SER A 63 14.77 15.87 -13.89
CA SER A 63 15.59 14.97 -14.70
C SER A 63 14.83 14.23 -15.81
N GLY A 64 13.51 14.45 -15.93
CA GLY A 64 12.65 13.75 -16.88
C GLY A 64 12.16 12.38 -16.40
N ARG A 65 12.61 11.90 -15.22
CA ARG A 65 12.09 10.67 -14.63
C ARG A 65 10.68 10.89 -14.11
N GLU A 66 9.75 10.03 -14.51
CA GLU A 66 8.37 10.00 -14.03
C GLU A 66 7.95 8.60 -13.60
N GLY A 67 6.76 8.50 -13.01
CA GLY A 67 6.15 7.22 -12.65
C GLY A 67 4.98 7.39 -11.70
N ASP A 68 4.34 6.28 -11.40
CA ASP A 68 3.17 6.24 -10.52
C ASP A 68 3.52 5.68 -9.15
N ILE A 69 2.84 6.20 -8.13
CA ILE A 69 2.89 5.67 -6.77
C ILE A 69 1.52 5.83 -6.10
N CYS A 70 1.25 5.02 -5.07
CA CYS A 70 0.08 5.23 -4.24
C CYS A 70 0.16 6.58 -3.52
N ARG A 71 -0.97 7.31 -3.42
CA ARG A 71 -1.01 8.61 -2.71
C ARG A 71 -0.79 8.45 -1.22
N VAL A 72 -1.37 7.39 -0.66
CA VAL A 72 -1.21 6.99 0.74
C VAL A 72 -0.96 5.49 0.72
N GLY A 73 -0.07 5.00 1.58
CA GLY A 73 0.15 3.57 1.72
C GLY A 73 0.63 3.20 3.11
N PHE A 74 0.60 1.92 3.42
CA PHE A 74 1.22 1.39 4.62
C PHE A 74 1.65 -0.07 4.43
N SER A 75 2.54 -0.54 5.30
CA SER A 75 3.05 -1.92 5.30
C SER A 75 3.05 -2.48 6.73
N PRO A 76 2.19 -3.46 7.05
CA PRO A 76 2.10 -4.06 8.39
C PRO A 76 3.17 -5.13 8.61
N ARG A 77 4.45 -4.73 8.64
CA ARG A 77 5.57 -5.67 8.79
C ARG A 77 5.62 -6.27 10.20
N LYS A 78 6.24 -7.45 10.33
CA LYS A 78 6.37 -8.16 11.62
C LYS A 78 6.95 -7.27 12.74
N ALA A 79 8.00 -6.49 12.46
CA ALA A 79 8.62 -5.62 13.45
C ALA A 79 7.78 -4.37 13.76
N ALA A 80 7.37 -3.63 12.74
CA ALA A 80 6.65 -2.37 12.89
C ALA A 80 5.73 -2.09 11.68
N THR A 81 4.67 -1.32 11.91
CA THR A 81 3.81 -0.83 10.84
C THR A 81 4.47 0.41 10.30
N VAL A 82 4.72 0.44 9.00
CA VAL A 82 5.35 1.58 8.32
C VAL A 82 4.28 2.28 7.49
N LEU A 83 4.23 3.60 7.57
CA LEU A 83 3.38 4.49 6.77
C LEU A 83 4.25 5.16 5.70
#